data_AF-A0A8C4XG34-F1
#
_entry.id   AF-A0A8C4XG34-F1
#
_cell.length_a   1.000
_cell.length_b   1.000
_cell.length_c   1.000
_cell.angle_alpha   90.00
_cell.angle_beta   90.00
_cell.angle_gamma   90.00
#
_symmetry.space_group_name_H-M   'P 1'
#
loop_
_entity.id
_entity.type
_entity.pdbx_description
1 polymer ?
#
loop_
_entity_poly.entity_id
_entity_poly.type
_entity_poly.pdbx_seq_one_letter_code
_entity_poly.pdbx_strand_id
1 'polypeptide(L)'
;SDSELSSKVILVQDALARLCKTQYSMEEVLARPLPEGVDPLKLEVYLSDEDFQRVLEMKKDEFNALPAWKQLNLKKSKGLF
;
A
#
# COMPACT_ATOMS: atom_id res chain seq x y z
N SER A 1 13.04 -2.88 -45.87
CA SER A 1 11.94 -2.74 -44.91
C SER A 1 12.55 -2.79 -43.53
N ASP A 2 12.74 -1.62 -42.95
CA ASP A 2 13.44 -1.37 -41.70
C ASP A 2 12.47 -1.52 -40.53
N SER A 3 12.62 -2.55 -39.70
CA SER A 3 12.13 -2.55 -38.31
C SER A 3 12.50 -3.87 -37.65
N GLU A 4 13.78 -3.96 -37.29
CA GLU A 4 14.15 -4.57 -36.02
C GLU A 4 13.41 -3.83 -34.90
N LEU A 5 12.35 -4.43 -34.36
CA LEU A 5 11.87 -4.07 -33.03
C LEU A 5 12.01 -5.30 -32.14
N SER A 6 13.29 -5.64 -31.97
CA SER A 6 13.94 -5.80 -30.67
C SER A 6 13.06 -6.46 -29.61
N SER A 7 13.31 -7.75 -29.43
CA SER A 7 12.94 -8.57 -28.28
C SER A 7 12.74 -7.73 -27.03
N LYS A 8 11.48 -7.48 -26.67
CA LYS A 8 11.11 -6.79 -25.43
C LYS A 8 11.43 -7.71 -24.26
N VAL A 9 12.69 -7.67 -23.81
CA VAL A 9 13.08 -8.14 -22.49
C VAL A 9 12.38 -7.20 -21.51
N ILE A 10 11.20 -7.59 -21.04
CA ILE A 10 10.51 -6.85 -19.99
C ILE A 10 11.37 -7.07 -18.74
N LEU A 11 12.05 -6.02 -18.29
CA LEU A 11 12.78 -6.00 -17.03
C LEU A 11 11.83 -6.50 -15.95
N VAL A 12 12.31 -7.36 -15.06
CA VAL A 12 11.50 -7.83 -13.92
C VAL A 12 10.93 -6.65 -13.15
N GLN A 13 11.62 -5.51 -13.07
CA GLN A 13 11.09 -4.26 -12.53
C GLN A 13 9.84 -3.74 -13.28
N ASP A 14 9.81 -3.78 -14.61
CA ASP A 14 8.67 -3.30 -15.42
C ASP A 14 7.50 -4.30 -15.43
N ALA A 15 7.78 -5.60 -15.41
CA ALA A 15 6.75 -6.63 -15.24
C ALA A 15 6.14 -6.54 -13.83
N LEU A 16 6.97 -6.29 -12.81
CA LEU A 16 6.56 -6.09 -11.43
C LEU A 16 5.76 -4.79 -11.28
N ALA A 17 6.14 -3.70 -11.94
CA ALA A 17 5.37 -2.45 -11.96
C ALA A 17 3.98 -2.59 -12.62
N ARG A 18 3.82 -3.55 -13.55
CA ARG A 18 2.53 -3.83 -14.22
C ARG A 18 1.66 -4.86 -13.49
N LEU A 19 2.26 -5.78 -12.73
CA LEU A 19 1.54 -6.84 -12.01
C LEU A 19 1.34 -6.53 -10.53
N CYS A 20 2.18 -5.70 -9.93
CA CYS A 20 1.97 -5.18 -8.60
C CYS A 20 1.26 -3.83 -8.71
N LYS A 21 -0.06 -3.81 -8.54
CA LYS A 21 -0.67 -2.65 -7.89
C LYS A 21 -0.10 -2.60 -6.47
N THR A 22 1.08 -2.01 -6.29
CA THR A 22 1.72 -1.84 -4.98
C THR A 22 1.09 -0.71 -4.17
N GLN A 23 0.25 0.11 -4.80
CA GLN A 23 -0.40 1.26 -4.18
C GLN A 23 -1.89 1.17 -4.51
N TYR A 24 -2.66 0.68 -3.56
CA TYR A 24 -4.09 0.93 -3.52
C TYR A 24 -4.27 2.37 -3.04
N SER A 25 -5.19 3.12 -3.64
CA SER A 25 -5.47 4.47 -3.15
C SER A 25 -6.05 4.40 -1.74
N MET A 26 -5.91 5.46 -0.94
CA MET A 26 -6.51 5.56 0.39
C MET A 26 -8.00 5.16 0.39
N GLU A 27 -8.72 5.57 -0.65
CA GLU A 27 -10.13 5.26 -0.84
C GLU A 27 -10.38 3.76 -1.07
N GLU A 28 -9.51 3.06 -1.81
CA GLU A 28 -9.62 1.62 -2.04
C GLU A 28 -9.30 0.80 -0.78
N VAL A 29 -8.31 1.22 0.01
CA VAL A 29 -7.93 0.53 1.27
C VAL A 29 -8.97 0.75 2.37
N LEU A 30 -9.65 1.89 2.36
CA LEU A 30 -10.73 2.20 3.32
C LEU A 30 -12.12 1.78 2.81
N ALA A 31 -12.26 1.48 1.52
CA ALA A 31 -13.52 1.04 0.94
C ALA A 31 -13.97 -0.30 1.51
N ARG A 32 -15.29 -0.44 1.67
CA ARG A 32 -15.94 -1.70 2.00
C ARG A 32 -16.87 -2.07 0.83
N PRO A 33 -16.79 -3.31 0.30
CA PRO A 33 -15.92 -4.42 0.70
C PRO A 33 -14.45 -4.20 0.33
N LEU A 34 -13.53 -4.76 1.13
CA LEU A 34 -12.09 -4.64 0.90
C LEU A 34 -11.68 -5.30 -0.42
N PRO A 35 -10.72 -4.74 -1.18
CA PRO A 35 -10.20 -5.36 -2.40
C PRO A 35 -9.54 -6.71 -2.12
N GLU A 36 -9.58 -7.60 -3.11
CA GLU A 36 -8.96 -8.92 -3.02
C GLU A 36 -7.44 -8.80 -2.86
N GLY A 37 -6.89 -9.47 -1.84
CA GLY A 37 -5.46 -9.39 -1.49
C GLY A 37 -5.08 -8.28 -0.49
N VAL A 38 -6.04 -7.47 -0.04
CA VAL A 38 -5.83 -6.48 1.02
C VAL A 38 -6.09 -7.12 2.38
N ASP A 39 -5.07 -7.11 3.25
CA ASP A 39 -5.19 -7.59 4.62
C ASP A 39 -5.90 -6.55 5.50
N PRO A 40 -7.13 -6.82 5.99
CA PRO A 40 -7.86 -5.92 6.90
C PRO A 40 -7.06 -5.62 8.18
N LEU A 41 -6.20 -6.54 8.59
CA LEU A 41 -5.39 -6.40 9.79
C LEU A 41 -4.09 -5.64 9.55
N LYS A 42 -3.79 -5.20 8.32
CA LYS A 42 -2.55 -4.49 7.97
C LYS A 42 -2.78 -3.37 6.95
N LEU A 43 -3.92 -2.69 7.00
CA LEU A 43 -4.27 -1.63 6.05
C LEU A 43 -3.19 -0.54 5.93
N GLU A 44 -2.46 -0.28 7.01
CA GLU A 44 -1.38 0.70 7.07
C GLU A 44 -0.18 0.42 6.14
N VAL A 45 0.05 -0.84 5.74
CA VAL A 45 1.15 -1.20 4.83
C VAL A 45 0.82 -0.89 3.38
N TYR A 46 -0.47 -0.76 3.07
CA TYR A 46 -0.99 -0.43 1.74
C TYR A 46 -1.11 1.08 1.52
N LEU A 47 -1.01 1.88 2.60
CA LEU A 47 -1.03 3.33 2.50
C LEU A 47 0.32 3.87 2.00
N SER A 48 0.27 4.87 1.12
CA SER A 48 1.43 5.71 0.82
C SER A 48 1.87 6.47 2.09
N ASP A 49 3.09 7.00 2.13
CA ASP A 49 3.56 7.73 3.32
C ASP A 49 2.72 8.99 3.59
N GLU A 50 2.25 9.66 2.53
CA GLU A 50 1.32 10.78 2.65
C GLU A 50 -0.03 10.35 3.21
N ASP A 51 -0.62 9.27 2.70
CA ASP A 51 -1.93 8.81 3.15
C ASP A 51 -1.88 8.25 4.57
N PHE A 52 -0.78 7.56 4.91
CA PHE A 52 -0.51 7.14 6.26
C PHE A 52 -0.49 8.35 7.20
N GLN A 53 0.21 9.41 6.82
CA GLN A 53 0.25 10.64 7.61
C GLN A 53 -1.11 11.35 7.65
N ARG A 54 -1.93 11.30 6.60
CA ARG A 54 -3.30 11.85 6.63
C ARG A 54 -4.24 11.06 7.54
N VAL A 55 -4.16 9.72 7.53
CA VAL A 55 -5.07 8.85 8.29
C VAL A 55 -4.66 8.75 9.76
N LEU A 56 -3.37 8.46 10.00
CA LEU A 56 -2.82 8.23 11.34
C LEU A 56 -2.22 9.49 11.97
N GLU A 57 -2.17 10.60 11.23
CA GLU A 57 -1.66 11.91 11.70
C GLU A 57 -0.21 11.85 12.21
N MET A 58 0.55 10.83 11.77
CA MET A 58 1.93 10.59 12.16
C MET A 58 2.70 9.92 11.03
N LYS A 59 4.04 9.92 11.10
CA LYS A 59 4.86 9.24 10.09
C LYS A 59 4.89 7.72 10.32
N LYS A 60 5.10 6.94 9.24
CA LYS A 60 5.28 5.48 9.33
C LYS A 60 6.38 5.09 10.30
N ASP A 61 7.50 5.79 10.27
CA ASP A 61 8.64 5.51 11.16
C ASP A 61 8.26 5.70 12.63
N GLU A 62 7.51 6.75 12.94
CA GLU A 62 7.03 7.01 14.30
C GLU A 62 6.07 5.91 14.75
N PHE A 63 5.14 5.50 13.88
CA PHE A 63 4.21 4.41 14.17
C PHE A 63 4.92 3.07 14.37
N ASN A 64 5.89 2.74 13.51
CA ASN A 64 6.67 1.51 13.60
C ASN A 64 7.53 1.48 14.88
N ALA A 65 7.92 2.64 15.40
CA ALA A 65 8.60 2.75 16.70
C ALA A 65 7.66 2.57 17.90
N LEU A 66 6.33 2.64 17.71
CA LEU A 66 5.38 2.42 18.79
C LEU A 66 5.27 0.93 19.15
N PRO A 67 4.98 0.59 20.41
CA PRO A 67 4.62 -0.78 20.78
C PRO A 67 3.39 -1.29 20.01
N ALA A 68 3.34 -2.60 19.74
CA ALA A 68 2.26 -3.24 18.99
C ALA A 68 0.86 -2.93 19.52
N TRP A 69 0.68 -2.84 20.85
CA TRP A 69 -0.61 -2.50 21.45
C TRP A 69 -1.08 -1.08 21.08
N LYS A 70 -0.14 -0.14 20.91
CA LYS A 70 -0.44 1.25 20.55
C LYS A 70 -0.71 1.39 19.06
N GLN A 71 0.05 0.66 18.23
CA GLN A 71 -0.23 0.52 16.80
C GLN A 71 -1.65 0.00 16.56
N LEU A 72 -2.05 -1.05 17.27
CA LEU A 72 -3.39 -1.64 17.17
C LEU A 72 -4.49 -0.67 17.61
N ASN A 73 -4.29 0.07 18.72
CA ASN A 73 -5.25 1.06 19.18
C ASN A 73 -5.44 2.22 18.19
N LEU A 74 -4.36 2.72 17.61
CA LEU A 74 -4.41 3.76 16.58
C LEU A 74 -5.19 3.28 15.35
N LYS A 75 -4.90 2.07 14.87
CA LYS A 75 -5.61 1.47 13.74
C LYS A 75 -7.09 1.32 14.02
N LYS A 76 -7.47 0.78 15.19
CA LYS A 76 -8.88 0.68 15.61
C LYS A 76 -9.55 2.05 15.69
N SER A 77 -8.87 3.05 16.22
CA SER A 77 -9.39 4.43 16.31
C SER A 77 -9.66 5.06 14.93
N LYS A 78 -8.93 4.63 13.89
CA LYS A 78 -9.07 5.13 12.52
C LYS A 78 -9.84 4.17 11.60
N GLY A 79 -10.38 3.07 12.13
CA GLY A 79 -11.13 2.07 11.35
C GLY A 79 -10.26 1.18 10.45
N LEU A 80 -8.95 1.12 10.70
CA LEU A 80 -7.96 0.30 9.99
C LEU A 80 -7.84 -1.13 10.58
N PHE A 81 -8.95 -1.70 11.06
CA PHE A 81 -9.05 -3.06 11.61
C PHE A 81 -10.27 -3.78 11.03
#